data_AF-A0A1Y1KYH4-F1
#
_entry.id   AF-A0A1Y1KYH4-F1
#
_cell.length_a   1.000
_cell.length_b   1.000
_cell.length_c   1.000
_cell.angle_alpha   90.00
_cell.angle_beta   90.00
_cell.angle_gamma   90.00
#
_symmetry.space_group_name_H-M   'P 1'
#
loop_
_entity.id
_entity.type
_entity.pdbx_description
1 polymer ?
#
loop_
_entity_poly.entity_id
_entity_poly.type
_entity_poly.pdbx_seq_one_letter_code
_entity_poly.pdbx_strand_id
1 'polypeptide(L)'
;FVFLPESPYFLLRSGRGAESKRSLRRLLSNDVDDTTIDERIKEIEATIRSEVTHKFNVIHIFSRKQFRFAIFISFNLRAATAFGGMTVLKSYLQTIIGVT
;
A
#
# COMPACT_ATOMS: atom_id res chain seq x y z
N PHE A 1 -2.89 17.29 0.69
CA PHE A 1 -1.86 16.64 -0.16
C PHE A 1 -0.60 17.48 -0.38
N VAL A 2 -0.60 18.81 -0.20
CA VAL A 2 0.58 19.67 -0.44
C VAL A 2 1.82 19.30 0.41
N PHE A 3 1.63 18.69 1.59
CA PHE A 3 2.72 18.32 2.50
C PHE A 3 3.25 16.88 2.37
N LEU A 4 2.54 16.00 1.65
CA LEU A 4 2.92 14.59 1.56
C LEU A 4 3.80 14.39 0.31
N PRO A 5 5.04 13.90 0.44
CA PRO A 5 5.85 13.58 -0.73
C PRO A 5 5.23 12.38 -1.47
N GLU A 6 5.34 12.40 -2.80
CA GLU A 6 4.79 11.35 -3.65
C GLU A 6 5.56 10.03 -3.50
N SER A 7 4.90 8.89 -3.67
CA SER A 7 5.50 7.58 -3.40
C SER A 7 6.84 7.37 -4.16
N PRO A 8 7.95 7.04 -3.47
CA PRO A 8 9.25 6.78 -4.10
C PRO A 8 9.20 5.68 -5.18
N TYR A 9 8.33 4.68 -4.99
CA TYR A 9 8.08 3.62 -5.96
C TYR A 9 7.48 4.16 -7.26
N PHE A 10 6.51 5.09 -7.16
CA PHE A 10 5.89 5.70 -8.33
C PHE A 10 6.87 6.60 -9.10
N LEU A 11 7.70 7.36 -8.38
CA LEU A 11 8.72 8.23 -8.96
C LEU A 11 9.82 7.43 -9.69
N LEU A 12 10.24 6.28 -9.13
CA LEU A 12 11.18 5.36 -9.80
C LEU A 12 10.58 4.73 -11.04
N ARG A 13 9.33 4.27 -10.95
CA ARG A 13 8.62 3.71 -12.11
C ARG A 13 8.45 4.72 -13.25
N SER A 14 8.38 6.01 -12.93
CA SER A 14 8.24 7.10 -13.90
C SER A 14 9.60 7.63 -14.43
N GLY A 15 10.73 7.01 -14.05
CA GLY A 15 12.06 7.43 -14.48
C GLY A 15 12.63 8.66 -13.75
N ARG A 16 11.96 9.18 -12.71
CA ARG A 16 12.37 10.35 -11.92
C ARG A 16 13.17 9.94 -10.69
N GLY A 17 14.32 9.28 -10.91
CA GLY A 17 15.15 8.71 -9.84
C GLY A 17 15.64 9.72 -8.80
N ALA A 18 16.03 10.93 -9.22
CA ALA A 18 16.50 11.98 -8.33
C ALA A 18 15.41 12.49 -7.37
N GLU A 19 14.17 12.59 -7.85
CA GLU A 19 13.02 12.97 -7.02
C GLU A 19 12.59 11.84 -6.10
N SER A 20 12.77 10.58 -6.53
CA SER A 20 12.56 9.44 -5.65
C SER A 20 13.50 9.45 -4.45
N LYS A 21 14.81 9.73 -4.66
CA LYS A 21 15.76 9.91 -3.54
C LYS A 21 15.30 10.99 -2.56
N ARG A 22 14.85 12.13 -3.08
CA ARG A 22 14.36 13.25 -2.26
C ARG A 22 13.08 12.91 -1.51
N SER A 23 12.16 12.17 -2.14
CA SER A 23 10.93 11.70 -1.50
C SER A 23 11.23 10.66 -0.42
N LEU A 24 12.09 9.69 -0.73
CA LEU A 24 12.52 8.65 0.20
C LEU A 24 13.21 9.27 1.42
N ARG A 25 14.10 10.25 1.22
CA ARG A 25 14.75 11.00 2.31
C ARG A 25 13.79 11.81 3.17
N ARG A 26 12.63 12.23 2.63
CA ARG A 26 11.56 12.89 3.41
C ARG A 26 10.70 11.91 4.20
N LEU A 27 10.54 10.69 3.67
CA LEU A 27 9.76 9.63 4.31
C LEU A 27 10.57 8.91 5.39
N LEU A 28 11.88 8.79 5.19
CA LEU A 28 12.82 8.38 6.22
C LEU A 28 13.19 9.58 7.10
N SER A 29 13.69 9.32 8.31
CA SER A 29 14.26 10.38 9.14
C SER A 29 15.47 11.01 8.43
N ASN A 30 15.73 12.30 8.65
CA ASN A 30 16.85 13.03 8.01
C ASN A 30 18.24 12.50 8.40
N ASP A 31 18.32 11.59 9.36
CA ASP A 31 19.55 11.02 9.94
C ASP A 31 19.93 9.67 9.30
N VAL A 32 19.40 9.37 8.11
CA VAL A 32 19.71 8.14 7.39
C VAL A 32 20.85 8.41 6.41
N ASP A 33 21.89 7.58 6.50
CA ASP A 33 23.08 7.67 5.65
C ASP A 33 22.72 7.53 4.17
N ASP A 34 23.40 8.30 3.31
CA ASP A 34 23.14 8.30 1.86
C ASP A 34 23.38 6.91 1.24
N THR A 35 24.23 6.06 1.84
CA THR A 35 24.43 4.67 1.42
C THR A 35 23.17 3.82 1.60
N THR A 36 22.46 4.00 2.71
CA THR A 36 21.23 3.25 3.01
C THR A 36 20.10 3.67 2.06
N ILE A 37 20.05 4.96 1.69
CA ILE A 37 19.07 5.48 0.73
C ILE A 37 19.29 4.84 -0.66
N ASP A 38 20.55 4.75 -1.10
CA ASP A 38 20.89 4.17 -2.39
C ASP A 38 20.63 2.66 -2.46
N GLU A 39 20.91 1.93 -1.38
CA GLU A 39 20.55 0.51 -1.26
C GLU A 39 19.04 0.30 -1.36
N ARG A 40 18.25 1.12 -0.66
CA ARG A 40 16.78 1.04 -0.71
C ARG A 40 16.22 1.36 -2.08
N ILE A 41 16.78 2.36 -2.77
CA ILE A 41 16.38 2.64 -4.16
C ILE A 41 16.70 1.46 -5.06
N LYS A 42 17.87 0.86 -4.92
CA LYS A 42 18.28 -0.30 -5.73
C LYS A 42 17.39 -1.52 -5.47
N GLU A 43 16.99 -1.73 -4.21
CA GLU A 43 16.02 -2.75 -3.82
C GLU A 43 14.67 -2.52 -4.52
N ILE A 44 14.15 -1.29 -4.45
CA ILE A 44 12.88 -0.91 -5.09
C ILE A 44 12.97 -1.04 -6.61
N GLU A 45 14.09 -0.64 -7.22
CA GLU A 45 14.31 -0.78 -8.67
C GLU A 45 14.36 -2.25 -9.09
N ALA A 46 15.00 -3.12 -8.30
CA ALA A 46 15.01 -4.56 -8.53
C ALA A 46 13.61 -5.16 -8.45
N THR A 47 12.81 -4.74 -7.47
CA THR A 47 11.39 -5.12 -7.36
C THR A 47 10.61 -4.67 -8.58
N ILE A 48 10.70 -3.39 -8.97
CA ILE A 48 10.00 -2.85 -10.14
C ILE A 48 10.38 -3.63 -11.40
N ARG A 49 11.67 -3.93 -11.61
CA ARG A 49 12.14 -4.70 -12.77
C ARG A 49 11.57 -6.12 -12.79
N SER A 50 11.51 -6.77 -11.62
CA SER A 50 10.89 -8.11 -11.50
C SER A 50 9.39 -8.08 -11.80
N GLU A 51 8.68 -7.03 -11.39
CA GLU A 51 7.25 -6.85 -11.60
C GLU A 51 6.90 -6.47 -13.05
N VAL A 52 7.73 -5.66 -13.71
CA VAL A 52 7.57 -5.35 -15.15
C VAL A 52 7.74 -6.62 -16.00
N THR A 53 8.67 -7.49 -15.60
CA THR A 53 8.90 -8.78 -16.26
C THR A 53 7.72 -9.74 -16.05
N HIS A 54 7.14 -9.74 -14.85
CA HIS A 54 5.95 -10.51 -14.53
C HIS A 54 4.70 -9.63 -14.57
N LYS A 55 4.20 -9.32 -15.79
CA LYS A 55 2.89 -8.68 -15.95
C LYS A 55 1.84 -9.45 -15.14
N PHE A 56 1.39 -8.86 -14.04
CA PHE A 56 0.41 -9.46 -13.15
C PHE A 56 -0.90 -9.63 -13.90
N ASN A 57 -1.20 -10.86 -14.29
CA ASN A 57 -2.52 -11.21 -14.76
C ASN A 57 -3.38 -11.52 -13.53
N VAL A 58 -4.43 -10.73 -13.29
CA VAL A 58 -5.34 -10.90 -12.14
C VAL A 58 -5.90 -12.33 -12.08
N ILE A 59 -6.08 -12.98 -13.23
CA ILE A 59 -6.53 -14.37 -13.35
C ILE A 59 -5.47 -15.35 -12.79
N HIS A 60 -4.18 -15.07 -12.97
CA HIS A 60 -3.09 -15.90 -12.43
C HIS A 60 -3.01 -15.86 -10.89
N ILE A 61 -3.44 -14.76 -10.27
CA ILE A 61 -3.50 -14.64 -8.81
C ILE A 61 -4.56 -15.59 -8.25
N PHE A 62 -5.73 -15.67 -8.89
CA PHE A 62 -6.78 -16.63 -8.51
C PHE A 62 -6.38 -18.09 -8.80
N SER A 63 -5.53 -18.33 -9.79
CA SER A 63 -5.14 -19.69 -10.19
C SER A 63 -4.13 -20.34 -9.23
N ARG A 64 -3.34 -19.56 -8.49
CA ARG A 64 -2.30 -20.09 -7.58
C ARG A 64 -2.87 -20.41 -6.19
N LYS A 65 -2.70 -21.66 -5.74
CA LYS A 65 -3.22 -22.19 -4.46
C LYS A 65 -2.82 -21.36 -3.22
N GLN A 66 -1.58 -20.86 -3.19
CA GLN A 66 -1.08 -20.01 -2.10
C GLN A 66 -1.81 -18.66 -1.99
N PHE A 67 -2.14 -18.04 -3.13
CA PHE A 67 -2.81 -16.74 -3.17
C PHE A 67 -4.30 -16.88 -2.85
N ARG A 68 -4.94 -17.99 -3.20
CA ARG A 68 -6.34 -18.28 -2.84
C ARG A 68 -6.58 -18.26 -1.33
N PHE A 69 -5.64 -18.80 -0.55
CA PHE A 69 -5.76 -18.81 0.92
C PHE A 69 -5.63 -17.40 1.50
N ALA A 70 -4.68 -16.59 1.01
CA ALA A 70 -4.53 -15.20 1.41
C ALA A 70 -5.77 -14.34 1.05
N ILE A 71 -6.33 -14.55 -0.16
CA ILE A 71 -7.58 -13.91 -0.57
C ILE A 71 -8.73 -14.35 0.32
N PHE A 72 -8.82 -15.64 0.64
CA PHE A 72 -9.87 -16.15 1.52
C PHE A 72 -9.79 -15.51 2.91
N ILE A 73 -8.62 -15.48 3.55
CA ILE A 73 -8.47 -14.86 4.87
C ILE A 73 -8.83 -13.36 4.82
N SER A 74 -8.26 -12.62 3.87
CA SER A 74 -8.50 -11.17 3.77
C SER A 74 -9.96 -10.84 3.46
N PHE A 75 -10.60 -11.63 2.60
CA PHE A 75 -12.02 -11.48 2.28
C PHE A 75 -12.90 -11.79 3.49
N ASN A 76 -12.66 -12.89 4.21
CA ASN A 76 -13.42 -13.23 5.41
C ASN A 76 -13.26 -12.18 6.51
N LEU A 77 -12.05 -11.64 6.69
CA LEU A 77 -11.81 -10.54 7.63
C LEU A 77 -12.61 -9.27 7.25
N ARG A 78 -12.62 -8.92 5.95
CA ARG A 78 -13.41 -7.80 5.43
C ARG A 78 -14.92 -8.04 5.58
N ALA A 79 -15.38 -9.26 5.31
CA ALA A 79 -16.77 -9.65 5.48
C ALA A 79 -17.20 -9.55 6.95
N ALA A 80 -16.42 -10.12 7.87
CA ALA A 80 -16.71 -10.07 9.31
C ALA A 80 -16.79 -8.63 9.82
N THR A 81 -15.88 -7.74 9.38
CA THR A 81 -15.91 -6.32 9.75
C THR A 81 -17.08 -5.56 9.13
N ALA A 82 -17.50 -5.90 7.91
CA ALA A 82 -18.68 -5.31 7.26
C ALA A 82 -19.99 -5.77 7.92
N PHE A 83 -20.11 -7.06 8.25
CA PHE A 83 -21.28 -7.63 8.92
C PHE A 83 -21.34 -7.29 10.41
N GLY A 84 -20.23 -6.87 11.01
CA GLY A 84 -20.17 -6.42 12.41
C GLY A 84 -20.94 -5.12 12.69
N GLY A 85 -21.66 -4.56 11.71
CA GLY A 85 -22.62 -3.48 11.94
C GLY A 85 -21.98 -2.12 12.27
N MET A 86 -20.65 -1.99 12.21
CA MET A 86 -19.92 -0.75 12.51
C MET A 86 -20.44 0.44 11.66
N THR A 87 -20.80 0.17 10.40
CA THR A 87 -21.36 1.17 9.49
C THR A 87 -22.76 1.62 9.93
N VAL A 88 -23.60 0.66 10.38
CA VAL A 88 -24.95 0.94 10.89
C VAL A 88 -24.85 1.71 12.20
N LEU A 89 -23.96 1.27 13.10
CA LEU A 89 -23.71 1.97 14.37
C LEU A 89 -23.31 3.42 14.11
N LYS A 90 -22.33 3.69 13.24
CA LYS A 90 -21.93 5.07 12.91
C LYS A 90 -23.07 5.92 12.35
N SER A 91 -23.95 5.33 11.54
CA SER A 91 -25.03 6.06 10.88
C SER A 91 -26.20 6.35 11.82
N TYR A 92 -26.50 5.43 12.75
CA TYR A 92 -27.65 5.53 13.65
C TYR A 92 -27.26 5.78 15.11
N LEU A 93 -25.99 6.06 15.41
CA LEU A 93 -25.50 6.29 16.77
C LEU A 93 -26.29 7.41 17.46
N GLN A 94 -26.55 8.50 16.74
CA GLN A 94 -27.30 9.65 17.25
C GLN A 94 -28.76 9.26 17.59
N THR A 95 -29.42 8.51 16.72
CA THR A 95 -30.79 8.01 16.93
C THR A 95 -30.86 7.02 18.10
N ILE A 96 -29.86 6.15 18.26
CA ILE A 96 -29.84 5.10 19.29
C ILE A 96 -29.55 5.69 20.68
N ILE A 97 -28.62 6.65 20.77
CA ILE A 97 -28.26 7.29 22.05
C ILE A 97 -29.32 8.34 22.46
N GLY A 98 -30.23 8.72 21.56
CA GLY A 98 -31.34 9.61 21.87
C GLY A 98 -30.93 11.07 22.07
N VAL A 99 -29.70 11.43 21.70
CA VAL A 99 -29.24 12.82 21.66
C VAL A 99 -29.71 13.39 20.31
N THR A 100 -30.89 14.00 20.34
CA THR A 100 -31.43 14.80 19.22
C THR A 100 -30.93 16.23 19.35
#